data_AF-A0A932S482-F1
#
_entry.id   AF-A0A932S482-F1
#
_cell.length_a   1.000
_cell.length_b   1.000
_cell.length_c   1.000
_cell.angle_alpha   90.00
_cell.angle_beta   90.00
_cell.angle_gamma   90.00
#
_symmetry.space_group_name_H-M   'P 1'
#
loop_
_entity.id
_entity.type
_entity.pdbx_description
1 polymer ?
#
loop_
_entity_poly.entity_id
_entity_poly.type
_entity_poly.pdbx_seq_one_letter_code
_entity_poly.pdbx_strand_id
1 'polypeptide(L)'
;MKGWTNIGDTLPLALVSLAAMVVLFVRGHRKSALLVPAVAAGYLLVLVLKPIVSRARPGANEVQIFVHETGKSFPSGHAFAAALMLGAIFYLADSIVGTDRRAVLVMRVVLVFVILSIAASRVYLGVHWTSDVLGGLFLGGLTLYIIVRAFDAGLQWTKARWGDSRIVVFLDKAEPSG
;
A
#
# COMPACT_ATOMS: atom_id res chain seq x y z
N MET A 1 11.79 -18.51 -17.02
CA MET A 1 12.33 -17.51 -16.07
C MET A 1 11.18 -16.75 -15.39
N LYS A 2 10.31 -17.45 -14.62
CA LYS A 2 9.09 -16.88 -14.01
C LYS A 2 9.33 -16.15 -12.67
N GLY A 3 10.53 -16.26 -12.08
CA GLY A 3 10.79 -15.78 -10.72
C GLY A 3 11.01 -14.27 -10.57
N TRP A 4 11.53 -13.61 -11.61
CA TRP A 4 11.93 -12.18 -11.54
C TRP A 4 10.81 -11.22 -11.93
N THR A 5 9.83 -11.66 -12.72
CA THR A 5 8.68 -10.84 -13.15
C THR A 5 7.65 -10.57 -12.04
N ASN A 6 7.69 -11.35 -10.95
CA ASN A 6 6.65 -11.32 -9.92
C ASN A 6 6.92 -10.34 -8.78
N ILE A 7 8.11 -9.75 -8.66
CA ILE A 7 8.46 -8.88 -7.50
C ILE A 7 7.50 -7.67 -7.39
N GLY A 8 6.95 -7.21 -8.52
CA GLY A 8 5.95 -6.14 -8.54
C GLY A 8 4.50 -6.59 -8.46
N ASP A 9 4.21 -7.91 -8.49
CA ASP A 9 2.82 -8.40 -8.44
C ASP A 9 2.13 -8.01 -7.13
N THR A 10 0.80 -7.96 -7.18
CA THR A 10 -0.04 -7.64 -6.03
C THR A 10 0.17 -8.60 -4.87
N LEU A 11 0.57 -9.86 -5.13
CA LEU A 11 0.80 -10.86 -4.10
C LEU A 11 2.06 -10.55 -3.25
N PRO A 12 3.26 -10.32 -3.81
CA PRO A 12 4.39 -9.87 -3.00
C PRO A 12 4.14 -8.57 -2.23
N LEU A 13 3.42 -7.60 -2.81
CA LEU A 13 3.05 -6.37 -2.10
C LEU A 13 2.15 -6.65 -0.89
N ALA A 14 1.17 -7.54 -1.05
CA ALA A 14 0.31 -7.97 0.05
C ALA A 14 1.11 -8.70 1.14
N LEU A 15 2.06 -9.57 0.77
CA LEU A 15 2.92 -10.28 1.72
C LEU A 15 3.84 -9.33 2.49
N VAL A 16 4.44 -8.34 1.82
CA VAL A 16 5.27 -7.30 2.48
C VAL A 16 4.42 -6.47 3.44
N SER A 17 3.20 -6.12 3.05
CA SER A 17 2.26 -5.40 3.93
C SER A 17 1.87 -6.23 5.15
N LEU A 18 1.63 -7.53 4.96
CA LEU A 18 1.33 -8.46 6.05
C LEU A 18 2.53 -8.62 6.99
N ALA A 19 3.75 -8.72 6.46
CA ALA A 19 4.96 -8.78 7.26
C ALA A 19 5.13 -7.50 8.09
N ALA A 20 4.90 -6.31 7.50
CA ALA A 20 4.91 -5.05 8.23
C ALA A 20 3.86 -5.02 9.35
N MET A 21 2.66 -5.55 9.11
CA MET A 21 1.61 -5.71 10.13
C MET A 21 2.09 -6.56 11.31
N VAL A 22 2.69 -7.72 11.03
CA VAL A 22 3.21 -8.64 12.06
C VAL A 22 4.31 -7.98 12.87
N VAL A 23 5.26 -7.31 12.21
CA VAL A 23 6.34 -6.57 12.90
C VAL A 23 5.77 -5.51 13.84
N LEU A 24 4.81 -4.71 13.39
CA LEU A 24 4.17 -3.69 14.21
C LEU A 24 3.40 -4.31 15.39
N PHE A 25 2.71 -5.42 15.15
CA PHE A 25 1.96 -6.11 16.19
C PHE A 25 2.88 -6.67 17.29
N VAL A 26 3.99 -7.31 16.90
CA VAL A 26 5.00 -7.87 17.82
C VAL A 26 5.75 -6.78 18.58
N ARG A 27 5.97 -5.60 17.97
CA ARG A 27 6.63 -4.44 18.61
C ARG A 27 5.70 -3.59 19.48
N GLY A 28 4.47 -4.03 19.75
CA GLY A 28 3.51 -3.31 20.60
C GLY A 28 2.78 -2.17 19.89
N HIS A 29 3.07 -1.87 18.62
CA HIS A 29 2.38 -0.87 17.81
C HIS A 29 1.05 -1.41 17.24
N ARG A 30 0.24 -2.06 18.08
CA ARG A 30 -1.01 -2.74 17.68
C ARG A 30 -2.03 -1.81 17.03
N LYS A 31 -2.07 -0.54 17.47
CA LYS A 31 -2.92 0.49 16.85
C LYS A 31 -2.50 0.66 15.37
N SER A 32 -1.22 0.89 15.10
CA SER A 32 -0.69 1.01 13.74
C SER A 32 -0.88 -0.25 12.89
N ALA A 33 -0.88 -1.44 13.50
CA ALA A 33 -1.16 -2.69 12.79
C ALA A 33 -2.59 -2.75 12.20
N LEU A 34 -3.56 -2.07 12.82
CA LEU A 34 -4.94 -2.01 12.31
C LEU A 34 -5.09 -1.16 11.03
N LEU A 35 -4.08 -0.35 10.67
CA LEU A 35 -4.08 0.38 9.42
C LEU A 35 -3.95 -0.57 8.21
N VAL A 36 -3.23 -1.69 8.37
CA VAL A 36 -2.96 -2.63 7.28
C VAL A 36 -4.22 -3.27 6.68
N PRO A 37 -5.18 -3.82 7.46
CA PRO A 37 -6.42 -4.33 6.88
C PRO A 37 -7.26 -3.24 6.21
N ALA A 38 -7.25 -1.99 6.71
CA ALA A 38 -7.95 -0.87 6.07
C ALA A 38 -7.32 -0.54 4.70
N VAL A 39 -5.99 -0.50 4.64
CA VAL A 39 -5.22 -0.31 3.39
C VAL A 39 -5.46 -1.45 2.41
N ALA A 40 -5.51 -2.71 2.89
CA ALA A 40 -5.83 -3.86 2.04
C ALA A 40 -7.26 -3.76 1.47
N ALA A 41 -8.24 -3.34 2.27
CA ALA A 41 -9.60 -3.09 1.79
C ALA A 41 -9.67 -1.96 0.75
N GLY A 42 -8.80 -0.94 0.85
CA GLY A 42 -8.68 0.12 -0.15
C GLY A 42 -8.37 -0.39 -1.57
N TYR A 43 -7.73 -1.55 -1.71
CA TYR A 43 -7.48 -2.18 -3.01
C TYR A 43 -8.77 -2.59 -3.74
N LEU A 44 -9.87 -2.81 -3.02
CA LEU A 44 -11.18 -3.10 -3.62
C LEU A 44 -11.67 -1.98 -4.55
N LEU A 45 -11.18 -0.75 -4.37
CA LEU A 45 -11.49 0.37 -5.27
C LEU A 45 -11.05 0.08 -6.72
N VAL A 46 -9.95 -0.65 -6.93
CA VAL A 46 -9.50 -1.06 -8.26
C VAL A 46 -10.53 -1.97 -8.93
N LEU A 47 -11.16 -2.87 -8.17
CA LEU A 47 -12.20 -3.78 -8.68
C LEU A 47 -13.47 -3.03 -9.10
N VAL A 48 -13.77 -1.91 -8.45
CA VAL A 48 -14.89 -1.03 -8.79
C VAL A 48 -14.56 -0.16 -10.00
N LEU A 49 -13.38 0.43 -10.07
CA LEU A 49 -13.02 1.39 -11.13
C LEU A 49 -12.76 0.72 -12.48
N LYS A 50 -12.22 -0.50 -12.49
CA LYS A 50 -11.92 -1.24 -13.73
C LYS A 50 -13.14 -1.39 -14.67
N PRO A 51 -14.30 -1.88 -14.22
CA PRO A 51 -15.48 -1.98 -15.08
C PRO A 51 -16.07 -0.62 -15.46
N ILE A 52 -15.96 0.40 -14.61
CA ILE A 52 -16.49 1.75 -14.88
C ILE A 52 -15.73 2.40 -16.03
N VAL A 53 -14.39 2.41 -15.96
CA VAL A 53 -13.57 3.05 -17.00
C VAL A 53 -13.41 2.14 -18.22
N SER A 54 -13.40 0.82 -18.02
CA SER A 54 -13.46 -0.20 -19.06
C SER A 54 -12.42 -0.09 -20.19
N ARG A 55 -11.30 0.60 -19.94
CA ARG A 55 -10.23 0.87 -20.91
C ARG A 55 -9.51 -0.39 -21.39
N ALA A 56 -9.25 -0.47 -22.69
CA ALA A 56 -8.42 -1.51 -23.30
C ALA A 56 -6.93 -1.35 -22.96
N ARG A 57 -6.22 -2.47 -22.84
CA ARG A 57 -4.76 -2.51 -22.68
C ARG A 57 -4.05 -2.22 -24.01
N PRO A 58 -2.77 -1.83 -23.98
CA PRO A 58 -1.97 -1.74 -25.19
C PRO A 58 -1.96 -3.08 -25.96
N GLY A 59 -2.22 -3.02 -27.26
CA GLY A 59 -2.18 -4.16 -28.17
C GLY A 59 -0.78 -4.41 -28.73
N ALA A 60 -0.56 -5.62 -29.25
CA ALA A 60 0.72 -6.01 -29.85
C ALA A 60 1.09 -5.17 -31.09
N ASN A 61 0.11 -4.50 -31.70
CA ASN A 61 0.30 -3.60 -32.84
C ASN A 61 0.77 -2.19 -32.39
N GLU A 62 0.64 -1.87 -31.10
CA GLU A 62 0.94 -0.54 -30.56
C GLU A 62 2.27 -0.52 -29.81
N VAL A 63 2.57 -1.59 -29.05
CA VAL A 63 3.80 -1.72 -28.25
C VAL A 63 4.27 -3.17 -28.21
N GLN A 64 5.56 -3.35 -27.90
CA GLN A 64 6.09 -4.67 -27.59
C GLN A 64 5.55 -5.17 -26.24
N ILE A 65 4.89 -6.34 -26.25
CA ILE A 65 4.34 -6.97 -25.06
C ILE A 65 5.33 -8.01 -24.54
N PHE A 66 5.89 -7.76 -23.36
CA PHE A 66 6.84 -8.69 -22.72
C PHE A 66 6.15 -9.68 -21.76
N VAL A 67 4.97 -9.31 -21.24
CA VAL A 67 4.16 -10.15 -20.34
C VAL A 67 2.70 -10.02 -20.74
N HIS A 68 1.97 -11.13 -20.76
CA HIS A 68 0.55 -11.12 -21.05
C HIS A 68 -0.27 -10.91 -19.76
N GLU A 69 -1.09 -9.87 -19.73
CA GLU A 69 -2.08 -9.63 -18.68
C GLU A 69 -3.48 -9.47 -19.28
N THR A 70 -4.48 -10.04 -18.62
CA THR A 70 -5.89 -9.94 -19.05
C THR A 70 -6.65 -8.84 -18.30
N GLY A 71 -7.87 -8.57 -18.73
CA GLY A 71 -8.78 -7.61 -18.09
C GLY A 71 -8.53 -6.14 -18.48
N LYS A 72 -9.20 -5.22 -17.77
CA LYS A 72 -9.20 -3.78 -18.06
C LYS A 72 -7.90 -3.10 -17.63
N SER A 73 -7.44 -2.12 -18.41
CA SER A 73 -6.14 -1.45 -18.20
C SER A 73 -6.18 -0.40 -17.09
N PHE A 74 -7.23 0.41 -17.01
CA PHE A 74 -7.30 1.51 -16.04
C PHE A 74 -8.09 1.13 -14.78
N PRO A 75 -7.65 1.56 -13.58
CA PRO A 75 -6.28 2.03 -13.29
C PRO A 75 -5.30 0.85 -13.24
N SER A 76 -4.00 1.14 -13.30
CA SER A 76 -2.99 0.09 -13.08
C SER A 76 -3.07 -0.42 -11.63
N GLY A 77 -3.37 -1.71 -11.47
CA GLY A 77 -3.51 -2.35 -10.17
C GLY A 77 -2.19 -2.39 -9.38
N HIS A 78 -1.09 -2.69 -10.05
CA HIS A 78 0.25 -2.71 -9.45
C HIS A 78 0.69 -1.31 -8.99
N ALA A 79 0.47 -0.29 -9.82
CA ALA A 79 0.80 1.09 -9.46
C ALA A 79 -0.05 1.59 -8.28
N PHE A 80 -1.36 1.28 -8.29
CA PHE A 80 -2.28 1.57 -7.20
C PHE A 80 -1.86 0.87 -5.91
N ALA A 81 -1.62 -0.45 -5.97
CA ALA A 81 -1.21 -1.25 -4.82
C ALA A 81 0.13 -0.78 -4.27
N ALA A 82 1.12 -0.47 -5.12
CA ALA A 82 2.41 0.04 -4.67
C ALA A 82 2.25 1.39 -3.93
N ALA A 83 1.52 2.35 -4.49
CA ALA A 83 1.27 3.63 -3.84
C ALA A 83 0.50 3.47 -2.51
N LEU A 84 -0.49 2.59 -2.47
CA LEU A 84 -1.34 2.37 -1.29
C LEU A 84 -0.61 1.59 -0.18
N MET A 85 -0.05 0.43 -0.51
CA MET A 85 0.56 -0.49 0.45
C MET A 85 1.97 -0.05 0.88
N LEU A 86 2.86 0.24 -0.06
CA LEU A 86 4.21 0.71 0.28
C LEU A 86 4.16 2.14 0.82
N GLY A 87 3.18 2.95 0.40
CA GLY A 87 2.89 4.25 1.00
C GLY A 87 2.45 4.15 2.46
N ALA A 88 1.69 3.11 2.84
CA ALA A 88 1.35 2.86 4.24
C ALA A 88 2.61 2.53 5.07
N ILE A 89 3.53 1.73 4.54
CA ILE A 89 4.82 1.44 5.19
C ILE A 89 5.66 2.72 5.29
N PHE A 90 5.64 3.57 4.26
CA PHE A 90 6.29 4.87 4.27
C PHE A 90 5.75 5.79 5.37
N TYR A 91 4.42 5.79 5.57
CA TYR A 91 3.76 6.53 6.65
C TYR A 91 4.17 5.99 8.01
N LEU A 92 4.19 4.67 8.17
CA LEU A 92 4.53 3.99 9.42
C LEU A 92 6.04 3.86 9.67
N ALA A 93 6.87 4.52 8.85
CA ALA A 93 8.31 4.34 8.87
C ALA A 93 8.94 4.61 10.24
N ASP A 94 8.50 5.68 10.90
CA ASP A 94 8.95 6.06 12.24
C ASP A 94 8.54 5.01 13.30
N SER A 95 7.35 4.41 13.17
CA SER A 95 6.89 3.33 14.07
C SER A 95 7.63 2.02 13.84
N ILE A 96 8.12 1.77 12.61
CA ILE A 96 8.84 0.55 12.28
C ILE A 96 10.30 0.65 12.71
N VAL A 97 10.97 1.76 12.41
CA VAL A 97 12.42 1.93 12.58
C VAL A 97 12.78 2.53 13.95
N GLY A 98 11.87 3.30 14.56
CA GLY A 98 12.11 4.01 15.81
C GLY A 98 12.70 5.41 15.59
N THR A 99 13.58 5.85 16.48
CA THR A 99 14.05 7.24 16.56
C THR A 99 15.23 7.58 15.63
N ASP A 100 15.82 6.60 14.94
CA ASP A 100 16.90 6.85 13.99
C ASP A 100 16.38 7.50 12.70
N ARG A 101 16.49 8.83 12.66
CA ARG A 101 16.05 9.66 11.52
C ARG A 101 16.76 9.31 10.21
N ARG A 102 18.02 8.85 10.26
CA ARG A 102 18.76 8.48 9.04
C ARG A 102 18.20 7.19 8.47
N ALA A 103 17.99 6.19 9.32
CA ALA A 103 17.40 4.92 8.89
C ALA A 103 15.96 5.11 8.35
N VAL A 104 15.14 5.95 8.99
CA VAL A 104 13.81 6.33 8.49
C VAL A 104 13.89 6.97 7.11
N LEU A 105 14.80 7.94 6.92
CA LEU A 105 14.98 8.61 5.63
C LEU A 105 15.40 7.64 4.53
N VAL A 106 16.38 6.77 4.80
CA VAL A 106 16.84 5.75 3.84
C VAL A 106 15.69 4.83 3.45
N MET A 107 14.92 4.33 4.43
CA MET A 107 13.77 3.48 4.14
C MET A 107 12.73 4.19 3.27
N ARG A 108 12.43 5.46 3.55
CA ARG A 108 11.50 6.26 2.75
C ARG A 108 11.98 6.44 1.31
N VAL A 109 13.25 6.75 1.10
CA VAL A 109 13.85 6.89 -0.24
C VAL A 109 13.76 5.57 -1.00
N VAL A 110 14.11 4.45 -0.35
CA VAL A 110 14.02 3.11 -0.95
C VAL A 110 12.56 2.79 -1.33
N LEU A 111 11.59 3.07 -0.47
CA LEU A 111 10.18 2.81 -0.75
C LEU A 111 9.69 3.62 -1.96
N VAL A 112 10.02 4.91 -2.03
CA VAL A 112 9.66 5.76 -3.19
C VAL A 112 10.29 5.21 -4.47
N PHE A 113 11.58 4.85 -4.42
CA PHE A 113 12.27 4.25 -5.57
C PHE A 113 11.59 2.95 -6.03
N VAL A 114 11.21 2.08 -5.10
CA VAL A 114 10.51 0.82 -5.40
C VAL A 114 9.13 1.09 -6.02
N ILE A 115 8.34 2.02 -5.48
CA ILE A 115 7.03 2.41 -6.03
C ILE A 115 7.17 2.87 -7.49
N LEU A 116 8.13 3.77 -7.75
CA LEU A 116 8.37 4.30 -9.09
C LEU A 116 8.89 3.22 -10.04
N SER A 117 9.73 2.30 -9.56
CA SER A 117 10.24 1.18 -10.34
C SER A 117 9.12 0.20 -10.74
N ILE A 118 8.21 -0.12 -9.82
CA ILE A 118 7.03 -0.95 -10.11
C ILE A 118 6.16 -0.25 -11.16
N ALA A 119 5.87 1.04 -10.98
CA ALA A 119 5.10 1.85 -11.91
C ALA A 119 5.72 1.87 -13.32
N ALA A 120 7.02 2.16 -13.42
CA ALA A 120 7.74 2.18 -14.69
C ALA A 120 7.76 0.80 -15.37
N SER A 121 7.91 -0.28 -14.58
CA SER A 121 7.91 -1.64 -15.11
C SER A 121 6.63 -1.98 -15.87
N ARG A 122 5.48 -1.43 -15.46
CA ARG A 122 4.19 -1.71 -16.10
C ARG A 122 4.08 -1.10 -17.49
N VAL A 123 4.67 0.06 -17.69
CA VAL A 123 4.79 0.69 -19.02
C VAL A 123 5.80 -0.08 -19.86
N TYR A 124 6.97 -0.37 -19.29
CA TYR A 124 8.05 -1.09 -19.97
C TYR A 124 7.62 -2.46 -20.49
N LEU A 125 6.84 -3.21 -19.69
CA LEU A 125 6.36 -4.55 -20.09
C LEU A 125 5.24 -4.51 -21.14
N GLY A 126 4.76 -3.32 -21.51
CA GLY A 126 3.69 -3.14 -22.50
C GLY A 126 2.29 -3.50 -21.99
N VAL A 127 2.09 -3.61 -20.67
CA VAL A 127 0.81 -4.07 -20.09
C VAL A 127 -0.14 -2.93 -19.71
N HIS A 128 0.35 -1.69 -19.64
CA HIS A 128 -0.42 -0.50 -19.25
C HIS A 128 0.02 0.76 -20.00
N TRP A 129 -0.93 1.67 -20.24
CA TRP A 129 -0.63 3.02 -20.69
C TRP A 129 0.01 3.84 -19.56
N THR A 130 0.85 4.82 -19.90
CA THR A 130 1.45 5.76 -18.92
C THR A 130 0.38 6.43 -18.04
N SER A 131 -0.73 6.85 -18.63
CA SER A 131 -1.88 7.42 -17.91
C SER A 131 -2.55 6.43 -16.94
N ASP A 132 -2.51 5.12 -17.21
CA ASP A 132 -3.08 4.13 -16.28
C ASP A 132 -2.22 3.98 -15.03
N VAL A 133 -0.91 4.10 -15.21
CA VAL A 133 0.09 4.07 -14.14
C VAL A 133 0.00 5.34 -13.30
N LEU A 134 -0.02 6.51 -13.93
CA LEU A 134 -0.18 7.79 -13.24
C LEU A 134 -1.51 7.86 -12.48
N GLY A 135 -2.61 7.43 -13.11
CA GLY A 135 -3.91 7.32 -12.46
C GLY A 135 -3.90 6.34 -11.29
N GLY A 136 -3.23 5.19 -11.43
CA GLY A 136 -3.04 4.23 -10.34
C GLY A 136 -2.27 4.83 -9.15
N LEU A 137 -1.14 5.49 -9.40
CA LEU A 137 -0.34 6.16 -8.36
C LEU A 137 -1.16 7.23 -7.63
N PHE A 138 -1.85 8.10 -8.38
CA PHE A 138 -2.65 9.17 -7.80
C PHE A 138 -3.82 8.63 -6.97
N LEU A 139 -4.61 7.71 -7.53
CA LEU A 139 -5.75 7.13 -6.84
C LEU A 139 -5.32 6.30 -5.63
N GLY A 140 -4.21 5.56 -5.72
CA GLY A 140 -3.64 4.81 -4.60
C GLY A 140 -3.19 5.73 -3.47
N GLY A 141 -2.45 6.80 -3.79
CA GLY A 141 -2.02 7.80 -2.82
C GLY A 141 -3.17 8.57 -2.19
N LEU A 142 -4.19 8.94 -2.98
CA LEU A 142 -5.39 9.61 -2.47
C LEU A 142 -6.19 8.68 -1.53
N THR A 143 -6.35 7.42 -1.91
CA THR A 143 -7.03 6.42 -1.08
C THR A 143 -6.30 6.23 0.24
N LEU A 144 -4.96 6.12 0.19
CA LEU A 144 -4.13 6.04 1.40
C LEU A 144 -4.32 7.27 2.29
N TYR A 145 -4.26 8.47 1.71
CA TYR A 145 -4.46 9.71 2.45
C TYR A 145 -5.80 9.71 3.18
N ILE A 146 -6.90 9.35 2.51
CA ILE A 146 -8.23 9.26 3.11
C ILE A 146 -8.25 8.25 4.27
N ILE A 147 -7.68 7.05 4.05
CA ILE A 147 -7.64 5.99 5.07
C ILE A 147 -6.86 6.46 6.30
N VAL A 148 -5.66 7.04 6.12
CA VAL A 148 -4.84 7.54 7.23
C VAL A 148 -5.57 8.63 8.00
N ARG A 149 -6.19 9.59 7.31
CA ARG A 149 -6.94 10.68 7.96
C ARG A 149 -8.14 10.17 8.73
N ALA A 150 -8.88 9.22 8.19
CA ALA A 150 -10.00 8.58 8.87
C ALA A 150 -9.53 7.77 10.09
N PHE A 151 -8.42 7.06 9.95
CA PHE A 151 -7.80 6.28 11.01
C PHE A 151 -7.35 7.17 12.18
N ASP A 152 -6.61 8.24 11.90
CA ASP A 152 -6.15 9.19 12.91
C ASP A 152 -7.33 9.89 13.60
N ALA A 153 -8.35 10.30 12.84
CA ALA A 153 -9.56 10.91 13.40
C ALA A 153 -10.32 9.93 14.31
N GLY A 154 -10.43 8.65 13.91
CA GLY A 154 -11.03 7.61 14.73
C GLY A 154 -10.26 7.37 16.03
N LEU A 155 -8.93 7.37 15.99
CA LEU A 155 -8.08 7.28 17.17
C LEU A 155 -8.24 8.50 18.10
N GLN A 156 -8.38 9.70 17.56
CA GLN A 156 -8.59 10.91 18.35
C GLN A 156 -9.99 10.94 18.99
N TRP A 157 -11.03 10.58 18.23
CA TRP A 157 -12.41 10.54 18.71
C TRP A 157 -12.59 9.52 19.84
N THR A 158 -12.01 8.32 19.71
CA THR A 158 -12.08 7.29 20.76
C THR A 158 -11.41 7.76 22.05
N LYS A 159 -10.22 8.36 21.97
CA LYS A 159 -9.53 8.99 23.12
C LYS A 159 -10.36 10.08 23.77
N ALA A 160 -10.93 10.99 22.99
CA ALA A 160 -11.71 12.12 23.50
C ALA A 160 -13.02 11.68 24.17
N ARG A 161 -13.68 10.64 23.64
CA ARG A 161 -15.03 10.24 24.08
C ARG A 161 -15.01 9.27 25.27
N TRP A 162 -14.01 8.40 25.38
CA TRP A 162 -13.98 7.30 26.36
C TRP A 162 -12.84 7.42 27.38
N GLY A 163 -11.97 8.44 27.26
CA GLY A 163 -10.71 8.50 27.97
C GLY A 163 -9.83 7.28 27.65
N ASP A 164 -8.70 7.09 28.34
CA ASP A 164 -7.83 5.91 28.13
C ASP A 164 -8.46 4.57 28.58
N SER A 165 -9.75 4.56 28.93
CA SER A 165 -10.34 3.47 29.70
C SER A 165 -11.22 2.55 28.85
N ARG A 166 -10.71 1.31 28.70
CA ARG A 166 -11.39 0.02 28.44
C ARG A 166 -11.40 -0.57 27.02
N ILE A 167 -11.26 0.19 25.93
CA ILE A 167 -10.91 -0.40 24.61
C ILE A 167 -9.39 -0.34 24.38
N VAL A 168 -8.77 0.74 24.84
CA VAL A 168 -7.31 0.94 24.80
C VAL A 168 -6.58 -0.06 25.71
N VAL A 169 -7.18 -0.38 26.86
CA VAL A 169 -6.61 -1.29 27.87
C VAL A 169 -6.47 -2.73 27.37
N PHE A 170 -7.32 -3.24 26.46
CA PHE A 170 -7.13 -4.60 25.92
C PHE A 170 -5.96 -4.70 24.93
N LEU A 171 -5.60 -3.58 24.29
CA LEU A 171 -4.42 -3.52 23.43
C LEU A 171 -3.13 -3.29 24.24
N ASP A 172 -3.19 -2.55 25.36
CA ASP A 172 -2.06 -2.31 26.28
C ASP A 172 -1.82 -3.45 27.30
N LYS A 173 -2.85 -4.14 27.82
CA LYS A 173 -2.70 -5.15 28.90
C LYS A 173 -1.94 -6.43 28.54
N ALA A 174 -1.50 -6.57 27.29
CA ALA A 174 -0.63 -7.67 26.89
C ALA A 174 0.76 -7.17 26.49
N GLU A 175 1.17 -6.03 27.05
CA GLU A 175 2.58 -5.69 27.26
C GLU A 175 3.13 -6.55 28.41
N PRO A 176 4.19 -7.35 28.22
CA PRO A 176 4.92 -7.90 29.34
C PRO A 176 5.62 -6.75 30.05
N SER A 177 5.28 -6.56 31.32
CA SER A 177 6.06 -5.72 32.24
C SER A 177 7.49 -6.27 32.30
N GLY A 178 8.42 -5.62 31.60
CA GLY A 178 9.85 -5.91 31.60
C GLY A 178 10.62 -4.63 31.87
#